data_AF-A0A3D2UWP1-F1
#
_entry.id   AF-A0A3D2UWP1-F1
#
_cell.length_a   1.000
_cell.length_b   1.000
_cell.length_c   1.000
_cell.angle_alpha   90.00
_cell.angle_beta   90.00
_cell.angle_gamma   90.00
#
_symmetry.space_group_name_H-M   'P 1'
#
loop_
_entity.id
_entity.type
_entity.pdbx_description
1 polymer ?
#
loop_
_entity_poly.entity_id
_entity_poly.type
_entity_poly.pdbx_seq_one_letter_code
_entity_poly.pdbx_strand_id
1 'polypeptide(L)' 'FKSIKSIASMEFVSEAPNTFWQTVAPLDYDFWSNVNPSVSYARWDQRYETPLGKNQKVNTLLYNGYAREVGDMY' A
#
# COMPACT_ATOMS: atom_id res chain seq x y z
N PHE A 1 3.82 0.50 3.86
CA PHE A 1 3.97 1.47 4.97
C PHE A 1 2.83 1.43 5.98
N LYS A 2 1.66 0.89 5.63
CA LYS A 2 0.51 0.76 6.53
C LYS A 2 0.76 -0.14 7.76
N SER A 3 1.65 -1.11 7.67
CA SER A 3 2.15 -1.89 8.82
C SER A 3 3.11 -1.05 9.66
N ILE A 4 2.57 -0.38 10.68
CA ILE A 4 3.34 0.47 11.59
C ILE A 4 4.25 -0.37 12.49
N LYS A 5 5.38 0.22 12.91
CA LYS A 5 6.37 -0.42 13.79
C LYS A 5 6.26 0.11 15.21
N SER A 6 6.66 -0.71 16.18
CA SER A 6 6.79 -0.31 17.59
C SER A 6 5.54 0.38 18.15
N ILE A 7 4.39 -0.27 18.01
CA ILE A 7 3.09 0.27 18.44
C ILE A 7 3.09 0.46 19.95
N ALA A 8 2.85 1.69 20.40
CA ALA A 8 2.76 2.04 21.81
C ALA A 8 1.31 2.20 22.30
N SER A 9 0.38 2.55 21.41
CA SER A 9 -1.04 2.73 21.72
C SER A 9 -1.93 2.30 20.55
N MET A 10 -3.18 1.99 20.87
CA MET A 10 -4.26 1.72 19.92
C MET A 10 -5.53 2.39 20.40
N GLU A 11 -6.19 3.14 19.52
CA GLU A 11 -7.42 3.88 19.83
C GLU A 11 -8.47 3.58 18.76
N PHE A 12 -9.71 3.38 19.19
CA PHE A 12 -10.86 3.30 18.29
C PHE A 12 -11.43 4.71 18.11
N VAL A 13 -11.56 5.14 16.86
CA VAL A 13 -12.06 6.46 16.47
C VAL A 13 -13.23 6.31 15.52
N SER A 14 -14.16 7.27 15.53
CA SER A 14 -15.35 7.24 14.66
C SER A 14 -15.06 7.65 13.22
N GLU A 15 -13.98 8.41 13.00
CA GLU A 15 -13.59 8.94 11.68
C GLU A 15 -12.22 8.42 11.26
N ALA A 16 -11.99 8.31 9.95
CA ALA A 16 -10.70 7.87 9.42
C ALA A 16 -9.57 8.84 9.82
N PRO A 17 -8.55 8.40 10.56
CA PRO A 17 -7.46 9.28 10.97
C PRO A 17 -6.49 9.52 9.81
N ASN A 18 -5.82 10.68 9.81
CA ASN A 18 -4.72 10.93 8.89
C ASN A 18 -3.55 9.98 9.21
N THR A 19 -2.92 9.45 8.16
CA THR A 19 -1.72 8.61 8.32
C THR A 19 -0.46 9.40 8.02
N PHE A 20 0.66 9.09 8.69
CA PHE A 20 1.92 9.84 8.56
C PHE A 20 2.34 10.11 7.11
N TRP A 21 2.32 9.07 6.25
CA TRP A 21 2.74 9.22 4.86
C TRP A 21 1.77 10.04 4.02
N GLN A 22 0.47 9.97 4.31
CA GLN A 22 -0.55 10.81 3.67
C GLN A 22 -0.38 12.27 4.06
N THR A 23 0.01 12.58 5.31
CA THR A 23 0.27 13.97 5.73
C THR A 23 1.55 14.53 5.12
N VAL A 24 2.61 13.73 5.00
CA VAL A 24 3.92 14.19 4.52
C VAL A 24 3.99 14.24 2.99
N ALA A 25 3.30 13.34 2.30
CA ALA A 25 3.32 13.25 0.83
C ALA A 25 1.95 12.77 0.29
N PRO A 26 0.91 13.62 0.34
CA PRO A 26 -0.47 13.24 0.03
C PRO A 26 -0.72 12.87 -1.44
N LEU A 27 0.10 13.36 -2.37
CA LEU A 27 0.01 13.03 -3.79
C LEU A 27 0.61 11.66 -4.11
N ASP A 28 1.44 11.17 -3.21
CA ASP A 28 2.01 9.85 -3.29
C ASP A 28 1.06 8.91 -2.52
N TYR A 29 0.97 9.06 -1.20
CA TYR A 29 0.40 8.02 -0.34
C TYR A 29 -1.04 8.34 0.06
N ASP A 30 -1.97 7.47 -0.31
CA ASP A 30 -3.37 7.53 0.09
C ASP A 30 -3.63 6.80 1.42
N PHE A 31 -4.91 6.76 1.84
CA PHE A 31 -5.28 6.05 3.06
C PHE A 31 -5.34 4.53 2.89
N TRP A 32 -5.92 4.03 1.80
CA TRP A 32 -6.15 2.59 1.62
C TRP A 32 -4.86 1.86 1.26
N SER A 33 -4.13 2.38 0.29
CA SER A 33 -2.81 1.89 -0.13
C SER A 33 -2.79 0.40 -0.45
N ASN A 34 -3.91 -0.08 -0.99
CA ASN A 34 -4.00 -1.42 -1.55
C ASN A 34 -3.05 -1.52 -2.74
N VAL A 35 -2.27 -2.61 -2.80
CA VAL A 35 -1.34 -2.86 -3.90
C VAL A 35 -2.15 -3.03 -5.19
N ASN A 36 -2.01 -2.08 -6.12
CA ASN A 36 -2.75 -2.08 -7.37
C ASN A 36 -1.84 -1.72 -8.55
N PRO A 37 -1.46 -2.69 -9.41
CA PRO A 37 -0.58 -2.44 -10.56
C PRO A 37 -1.21 -1.54 -11.62
N SER A 38 -2.54 -1.39 -11.65
CA SER A 38 -3.25 -0.58 -12.65
C SER A 38 -3.31 0.90 -12.30
N VAL A 39 -2.99 1.28 -11.06
CA VAL A 39 -2.97 2.69 -10.62
C VAL A 39 -1.53 3.20 -10.73
N SER A 40 -1.29 4.16 -11.62
CA SER A 40 0.04 4.74 -11.76
C SER A 40 0.35 5.64 -10.58
N TYR A 41 1.57 5.54 -10.07
CA TYR A 41 2.07 6.44 -9.06
C TYR A 41 2.87 7.58 -9.68
N ALA A 42 2.90 8.75 -9.03
CA ALA A 42 3.41 9.99 -9.63
C ALA A 42 4.89 9.93 -10.07
N ARG A 43 5.70 9.07 -9.44
CA ARG A 43 7.17 9.08 -9.63
C ARG A 43 7.78 7.77 -10.12
N TRP A 44 7.05 6.66 -10.09
CA TRP A 44 7.56 5.36 -10.52
C TRP A 44 6.45 4.41 -10.96
N ASP A 45 6.82 3.44 -11.80
CA ASP A 45 5.94 2.38 -12.28
C ASP A 45 5.77 1.30 -11.20
N GLN A 46 4.52 1.01 -10.83
CA GLN A 46 4.18 -0.04 -9.86
C GLN A 46 3.70 -1.33 -10.53
N ARG A 47 3.62 -1.40 -11.86
CA ARG A 47 3.27 -2.64 -12.59
C ARG A 47 4.30 -3.75 -12.40
N TYR A 48 5.52 -3.37 -12.02
CA TYR A 48 6.62 -4.29 -11.81
C TYR A 48 7.29 -4.03 -10.46
N GLU A 49 7.80 -5.10 -9.85
CA GLU A 49 8.60 -5.05 -8.63
C GLU A 49 9.87 -5.88 -8.77
N THR A 50 10.88 -5.58 -7.96
CA THR A 50 12.10 -6.38 -7.86
C THR A 50 12.10 -7.08 -6.51
N PRO A 51 11.81 -8.39 -6.44
CA PRO A 51 11.86 -9.12 -5.19
C PRO A 51 13.26 -9.10 -4.59
N LEU A 52 13.36 -8.93 -3.27
CA LEU A 52 14.64 -8.93 -2.58
C LEU A 52 15.39 -10.24 -2.83
N GLY A 53 16.68 -10.15 -3.14
CA GLY A 53 17.51 -11.30 -3.50
C GLY A 53 17.36 -11.76 -4.96
N LYS A 54 16.54 -11.09 -5.79
CA LYS A 54 16.44 -11.33 -7.23
C LYS A 54 16.97 -10.13 -8.02
N ASN A 55 17.56 -10.41 -9.18
CA ASN A 55 18.07 -9.38 -10.10
C ASN A 55 17.08 -9.06 -11.24
N GLN A 56 15.92 -9.71 -11.28
CA GLN A 56 14.92 -9.55 -12.33
C GLN A 56 13.63 -8.95 -11.76
N LYS A 57 12.99 -8.09 -12.56
CA LYS A 57 11.66 -7.56 -12.27
C LYS A 57 10.60 -8.62 -12.55
N VAL A 58 9.54 -8.63 -11.74
CA VAL A 58 8.33 -9.44 -11.92
C VAL A 58 7.10 -8.54 -11.95
N ASN A 59 5.99 -9.03 -12.49
CA ASN A 59 4.72 -8.30 -12.44
C ASN A 59 4.21 -8.22 -10.99
N THR A 60 3.84 -7.03 -10.56
CA THR A 60 3.14 -6.81 -9.30
C THR A 60 1.72 -7.36 -9.40
N LEU A 61 1.30 -8.14 -8.42
CA LEU A 61 -0.05 -8.72 -8.39
C LEU A 61 -1.04 -7.77 -7.70
N LEU A 62 -2.30 -7.76 -8.16
CA LEU A 62 -3.38 -7.04 -7.48
C LEU A 62 -3.56 -7.58 -6.05
N TYR A 63 -3.73 -6.66 -5.09
CA TYR A 63 -3.73 -6.95 -3.65
C TYR A 63 -2.53 -7.78 -3.20
N ASN A 64 -1.40 -7.64 -3.90
CA ASN A 64 -0.19 -8.43 -3.69
C ASN A 64 -0.41 -9.94 -3.75
N GLY A 65 -1.37 -10.38 -4.58
CA GLY A 65 -1.71 -11.80 -4.79
C GLY A 65 -2.88 -12.31 -3.96
N TYR A 66 -3.46 -11.49 -3.09
CA TYR A 66 -4.54 -11.88 -2.17
C TYR A 66 -5.95 -11.46 -2.64
N ALA A 67 -6.13 -11.29 -3.95
CA ALA A 67 -7.38 -10.73 -4.48
C ALA A 67 -8.61 -11.58 -4.15
N ARG A 68 -8.46 -12.90 -4.04
CA ARG A 68 -9.57 -13.80 -3.69
C ARG A 68 -9.98 -13.64 -2.22
N GLU A 69 -9.03 -13.30 -1.36
CA GLU A 69 -9.22 -13.24 0.08
C GLU A 69 -9.73 -11.87 0.54
N VAL A 70 -9.33 -10.80 -0.15
CA VAL A 70 -9.62 -9.42 0.28
C VAL A 70 -10.49 -8.64 -0.68
N GLY A 71 -10.76 -9.17 -1.88
CA GLY A 71 -11.50 -8.45 -2.92
C GLY A 71 -12.88 -8.00 -2.47
N ASP A 72 -13.60 -8.82 -1.70
CA ASP A 72 -14.97 -8.53 -1.25
C ASP A 72 -15.05 -7.43 -0.16
N MET A 73 -13.92 -6.98 0.39
CA MET A 73 -13.89 -5.90 1.40
C MET A 73 -13.83 -4.50 0.80
N TYR A 74 -13.64 -4.38 -0.52
CA TYR A 74 -13.40 -3.14 -1.25
C TYR A 74 -14.32 -3.03 -2.47
#